data_AF-A0AAP1WER9-F1
#
_entry.id   AF-A0AAP1WER9-F1
#
_cell.length_a   1.000
_cell.length_b   1.000
_cell.length_c   1.000
_cell.angle_alpha   90.00
_cell.angle_beta   90.00
_cell.angle_gamma   90.00
#
_symmetry.space_group_name_H-M   'P 1'
#
loop_
_entity.id
_entity.type
_entity.pdbx_description
1 polymer ?
#
loop_
_entity_poly.entity_id
_entity_poly.type
_entity_poly.pdbx_seq_one_letter_code
_entity_poly.pdbx_strand_id
1 'polypeptide(L)'
;MNNVIPLQNSPERVSLLPIAPGVDFATALSLRRMATSTGATPAYLLAPEVSALLFYMPDQRHHMLFATLWNTGMRIGEARMLTPESFD
;
A
#
# COMPACT_ATOMS: atom_id res chain seq x y z
N MET A 1 8.80 -32.18 -6.51
CA MET A 1 8.84 -30.72 -6.72
C MET A 1 7.94 -30.06 -5.68
N ASN A 2 8.52 -29.48 -4.62
CA ASN A 2 7.75 -28.79 -3.58
C ASN A 2 7.53 -27.34 -4.00
N ASN A 3 6.30 -27.01 -4.40
CA ASN A 3 5.87 -25.66 -4.73
C ASN A 3 5.69 -24.85 -3.44
N VAL A 4 6.79 -24.31 -2.91
CA VAL A 4 6.77 -23.30 -1.85
C VAL A 4 6.42 -21.96 -2.50
N ILE A 5 5.16 -21.78 -2.90
CA ILE A 5 4.64 -20.43 -3.15
C ILE A 5 4.57 -19.82 -1.75
N PRO A 6 5.43 -18.86 -1.39
CA PRO A 6 5.54 -18.48 0.00
C PRO A 6 4.23 -17.80 0.39
N LEU A 7 3.72 -18.13 1.57
CA LEU A 7 2.63 -17.45 2.28
C LEU A 7 2.89 -15.94 2.49
N GLN A 8 3.91 -15.36 1.86
CA GLN A 8 4.41 -14.00 2.01
C GLN A 8 3.37 -12.94 1.63
N ASN A 9 2.43 -13.28 0.74
CA ASN A 9 1.33 -12.40 0.33
C ASN A 9 -0.03 -12.80 0.95
N SER A 10 -0.03 -13.61 2.01
CA SER A 10 -1.28 -14.04 2.65
C SER A 10 -1.88 -12.91 3.50
N PRO A 11 -3.20 -12.68 3.41
CA PRO A 11 -3.85 -11.59 4.14
C PRO A 11 -3.73 -11.72 5.66
N GLU A 12 -3.68 -12.94 6.15
CA GLU A 12 -3.47 -13.23 7.57
C GLU A 12 -2.16 -12.64 8.09
N ARG A 13 -1.08 -12.58 7.28
CA ARG A 13 0.19 -11.99 7.70
C ARG A 13 0.16 -10.47 7.78
N VAL A 14 -0.59 -9.81 6.90
CA VAL A 14 -0.73 -8.35 6.92
C VAL A 14 -1.51 -7.89 8.16
N SER A 15 -2.56 -8.63 8.56
CA SER A 15 -3.29 -8.39 9.82
C SER A 15 -2.42 -8.60 11.08
N LEU A 16 -1.36 -9.40 10.98
CA LEU A 16 -0.41 -9.67 12.06
C LEU A 16 0.73 -8.64 12.11
N LEU A 17 0.85 -7.75 11.11
CA LEU A 17 1.88 -6.74 11.13
C LEU A 17 1.56 -5.69 12.22
N PRO A 18 2.54 -5.29 13.05
CA PRO A 18 2.36 -4.26 14.10
C PRO A 18 1.88 -2.90 13.58
N ILE A 19 1.93 -2.71 12.26
CA ILE A 19 1.61 -1.47 11.53
C ILE A 19 0.12 -1.32 11.18
N ALA A 20 -0.72 -2.34 11.43
CA ALA A 20 -2.17 -2.26 11.23
C ALA A 20 -2.97 -3.00 12.33
N PRO A 21 -2.75 -2.69 13.62
CA PRO A 21 -3.44 -3.36 14.71
C PRO A 21 -4.95 -3.09 14.63
N GLY A 22 -5.76 -4.15 14.57
CA GLY A 22 -7.22 -4.06 14.54
C GLY A 22 -7.85 -3.86 13.16
N VAL A 23 -7.07 -3.86 12.08
CA VAL A 23 -7.62 -3.82 10.71
C VAL A 23 -7.96 -5.23 10.26
N ASP A 24 -9.24 -5.50 9.99
CA ASP A 24 -9.68 -6.74 9.36
C ASP A 24 -9.32 -6.77 7.86
N PHE A 25 -8.06 -7.08 7.59
CA PHE A 25 -7.52 -7.11 6.23
C PHE A 25 -8.19 -8.18 5.36
N ALA A 26 -8.64 -9.29 5.94
CA ALA A 26 -9.32 -10.34 5.21
C ALA A 26 -10.66 -9.83 4.63
N THR A 27 -11.41 -9.06 5.42
CA THR A 27 -12.63 -8.39 4.96
C THR A 27 -12.31 -7.33 3.91
N ALA A 28 -11.32 -6.46 4.14
CA ALA A 28 -10.92 -5.44 3.16
C ALA A 28 -10.51 -6.05 1.80
N LEU A 29 -9.77 -7.16 1.82
CA LEU A 29 -9.39 -7.89 0.61
C LEU A 29 -10.61 -8.49 -0.11
N SER A 30 -11.56 -9.05 0.65
CA SER A 30 -12.79 -9.62 0.10
C SER A 30 -13.66 -8.55 -0.56
N LEU A 31 -13.78 -7.37 0.07
CA LEU A 31 -14.49 -6.22 -0.50
C LEU A 31 -13.84 -5.72 -1.79
N ARG A 32 -12.49 -5.65 -1.83
CA ARG A 32 -11.78 -5.29 -3.06
C ARG A 32 -12.07 -6.31 -4.16
N ARG A 33 -11.99 -7.61 -3.87
CA ARG A 33 -12.29 -8.68 -4.85
C ARG A 33 -13.70 -8.56 -5.40
N MET A 34 -14.68 -8.25 -4.55
CA MET A 34 -16.06 -7.97 -4.99
C MET A 34 -16.13 -6.74 -5.88
N ALA A 35 -15.50 -5.62 -5.50
CA ALA A 35 -15.49 -4.40 -6.29
C ALA A 35 -14.84 -4.59 -7.67
N THR A 36 -13.71 -5.31 -7.73
CA THR A 36 -12.98 -5.58 -8.98
C THR A 36 -13.60 -6.71 -9.81
N SER A 37 -14.60 -7.44 -9.30
CA SER A 37 -15.18 -8.62 -9.97
C SER A 37 -15.86 -8.27 -11.31
N THR A 38 -16.34 -7.04 -11.45
CA THR A 38 -16.96 -6.52 -12.68
C THR A 38 -15.94 -5.95 -13.66
N GLY A 39 -14.65 -5.89 -13.30
CA GLY A 39 -13.57 -5.36 -14.13
C GLY A 39 -13.62 -3.85 -14.39
N ALA A 40 -14.65 -3.16 -13.89
CA ALA A 40 -14.86 -1.72 -14.12
C ALA A 40 -13.98 -0.84 -13.24
N THR A 41 -13.51 -1.35 -12.09
CA THR A 41 -12.71 -0.58 -11.13
C THR A 41 -11.29 -1.14 -11.04
N PRO A 42 -10.25 -0.29 -11.06
CA PRO A 42 -8.89 -0.74 -10.84
C PRO A 42 -8.69 -1.26 -9.41
N ALA A 43 -7.77 -2.21 -9.26
CA ALA A 43 -7.42 -2.78 -7.96
C ALA A 43 -6.55 -1.79 -7.17
N TYR A 44 -7.18 -0.94 -6.37
CA TYR A 44 -6.47 -0.01 -5.49
C TYR A 44 -5.75 -0.72 -4.35
N LEU A 45 -4.64 -0.10 -3.90
CA LEU A 45 -3.86 -0.54 -2.75
C LEU A 45 -4.65 -0.26 -1.47
N LEU A 46 -4.76 -1.25 -0.60
CA LEU A 46 -5.43 -1.10 0.69
C LEU A 46 -4.50 -0.38 1.68
N ALA A 47 -5.06 0.34 2.65
CA ALA A 47 -4.28 1.04 3.67
C ALA A 47 -3.16 0.19 4.32
N PRO A 48 -3.42 -1.06 4.77
CA PRO A 48 -2.36 -1.88 5.35
C PRO A 48 -1.32 -2.39 4.32
N GLU A 49 -1.67 -2.46 3.03
CA GLU A 49 -0.70 -2.74 1.96
C GLU A 49 0.22 -1.53 1.73
N VAL A 50 -0.33 -0.30 1.80
CA VAL A 50 0.46 0.94 1.77
C VAL A 50 1.39 1.02 2.98
N SER A 51 0.89 0.71 4.17
CA SER A 51 1.72 0.69 5.39
C SER A 51 2.85 -0.33 5.28
N ALA A 52 2.59 -1.52 4.74
CA ALA A 52 3.62 -2.52 4.48
C ALA A 52 4.64 -2.03 3.44
N LEU A 53 4.18 -1.40 2.36
CA LEU A 53 5.05 -0.80 1.34
C LEU A 53 6.02 0.21 1.95
N LEU A 54 5.52 1.12 2.79
CA LEU A 54 6.35 2.12 3.45
C LEU A 54 7.33 1.50 4.47
N PHE A 55 6.86 0.51 5.25
CA PHE A 55 7.70 -0.17 6.23
C PHE A 55 8.90 -0.89 5.61
N TYR A 56 8.70 -1.55 4.48
CA TYR A 56 9.76 -2.28 3.78
C TYR A 56 10.60 -1.41 2.83
N MET A 57 10.38 -0.10 2.78
CA MET A 57 11.08 0.83 1.90
C MET A 57 12.41 1.30 2.52
N PRO A 58 13.58 0.83 2.05
CA PRO A 58 14.86 1.27 2.63
C PRO A 58 15.32 2.64 2.09
N ASP A 59 14.91 3.02 0.87
CA ASP A 59 15.32 4.29 0.26
C ASP A 59 14.40 5.43 0.71
N GLN A 60 15.01 6.44 1.34
CA GLN A 60 14.29 7.56 1.94
C GLN A 60 13.56 8.44 0.92
N ARG A 61 14.06 8.54 -0.32
CA ARG A 61 13.42 9.35 -1.37
C ARG A 61 12.14 8.69 -1.86
N HIS A 62 12.18 7.37 -2.08
CA HIS A 62 10.99 6.60 -2.40
C HIS A 62 10.00 6.63 -1.22
N HIS A 63 10.48 6.47 0.01
CA HIS A 63 9.63 6.54 1.19
C HIS A 63 8.89 7.88 1.28
N MET A 64 9.63 9.00 1.14
CA MET A 64 9.05 10.34 1.09
C MET A 64 8.01 10.46 -0.03
N LEU A 65 8.36 10.06 -1.26
CA LEU A 65 7.44 10.16 -2.40
C LEU A 65 6.13 9.40 -2.15
N PHE A 66 6.21 8.13 -1.76
CA PHE A 66 5.01 7.32 -1.53
C PHE A 66 4.20 7.82 -0.34
N ALA A 67 4.86 8.29 0.73
CA ALA A 67 4.18 8.91 1.86
C ALA A 67 3.46 10.19 1.43
N THR A 68 4.08 11.06 0.64
CA THR A 68 3.44 12.29 0.15
C THR A 68 2.25 11.98 -0.75
N LEU A 69 2.38 11.04 -1.68
CA LEU A 69 1.29 10.61 -2.57
C LEU A 69 0.10 10.07 -1.76
N TRP A 70 0.36 9.22 -0.76
CA TRP A 70 -0.69 8.64 0.08
C TRP A 70 -1.40 9.68 0.94
N ASN A 71 -0.65 10.61 1.56
CA ASN A 71 -1.22 11.57 2.50
C ASN A 71 -1.90 12.77 1.82
N THR A 72 -1.48 13.14 0.61
CA THR A 72 -2.00 14.34 -0.08
C THR A 72 -2.82 14.05 -1.33
N GLY A 73 -2.75 12.83 -1.88
CA GLY A 73 -3.40 12.48 -3.15
C GLY A 73 -2.80 13.18 -4.38
N MET A 74 -1.60 13.74 -4.25
CA MET A 74 -0.90 14.46 -5.33
C MET A 74 -0.66 13.56 -6.55
N ARG A 75 -0.68 14.14 -7.76
CA ARG A 75 -0.34 13.38 -8.97
C ARG A 75 1.16 13.21 -9.10
N ILE A 76 1.61 12.10 -9.69
CA ILE A 76 3.05 11.80 -9.82
C ILE A 76 3.84 12.91 -10.54
N GLY A 77 3.23 13.58 -11.53
CA GLY A 77 3.86 14.71 -12.23
C GLY A 77 4.05 15.94 -11.36
N GLU A 78 3.11 16.21 -10.44
CA GLU A 78 3.18 17.29 -9.46
C GLU A 78 4.19 16.96 -8.36
N ALA A 79 4.16 15.72 -7.85
CA ALA A 79 5.07 15.24 -6.82
C ALA A 79 6.54 15.31 -7.25
N ARG A 80 6.82 15.16 -8.55
CA ARG A 80 8.17 15.32 -9.09
C ARG A 80 8.70 16.75 -9.01
N MET A 81 7.82 17.75 -9.00
CA MET A 81 8.21 19.16 -8.92
C MET A 81 8.48 19.61 -7.48
N LEU A 82 8.24 18.75 -6.49
CA LEU A 82 8.52 19.05 -5.10
C LEU A 82 10.01 19.28 -4.88
N THR A 83 10.32 20.40 -4.26
CA THR A 83 11.65 20.78 -3.82
C THR A 83 11.64 20.95 -2.30
N PRO A 84 12.79 20.93 -1.62
CA PRO A 84 12.84 21.19 -0.18
C PRO A 84 12.17 22.50 0.23
N GLU A 85 12.27 23.56 -0.60
CA GLU A 85 11.61 24.86 -0.40
C GLU A 85 10.08 24.78 -0.39
N SER A 86 9.50 23.68 -0.87
CA SER A 86 8.05 23.45 -0.83
C SER A 86 7.55 23.05 0.57
N PHE A 87 8.45 22.81 1.52
CA PHE A 87 8.16 22.31 2.88
C PHE A 87 8.63 23.27 3.99
N ASP A 88 9.05 24.49 3.63
CA ASP A 88 9.25 25.62 4.56
C ASP A 88 7.89 26.17 5.06
#